data_AF-A0A1Y6CI18-F1
#
_entry.id   AF-A0A1Y6CI18-F1
#
_cell.length_a   1.000
_cell.length_b   1.000
_cell.length_c   1.000
_cell.angle_alpha   90.00
_cell.angle_beta   90.00
_cell.angle_gamma   90.00
#
_symmetry.space_group_name_H-M   'P 1'
#
loop_
_entity.id
_entity.type
_entity.pdbx_description
1 polymer ?
#
loop_
_entity_poly.entity_id
_entity_poly.type
_entity_poly.pdbx_seq_one_letter_code
_entity_poly.pdbx_strand_id
1 'polypeptide(L)'
;MRNISYIFFIALLSLLIGCSTAYVEKYVPKKVGDDPDVIVKKTYWNEVIYKKGEYEFFPRFYTLSRSYSNPGALLVVSSSVRKSIFLESVVLESADKTHRDTVEFSQETMLDRRNEKEGLNYASLPVFEIDETELTKYWESGDIRVIVNYRVGGKKESLIFEFELRKGREIVWPT
;
A
#
# COMPACT_ATOMS: atom_id res chain seq x y z
N MET A 1 -20.18 34.63 -38.43
CA MET A 1 -20.51 33.30 -37.89
C MET A 1 -19.34 32.57 -37.18
N ARG A 2 -18.05 32.87 -37.44
CA ARG A 2 -16.92 32.19 -36.76
C ARG A 2 -16.87 32.40 -35.24
N ASN A 3 -17.17 33.61 -34.75
CA ASN A 3 -16.96 33.97 -33.34
C ASN A 3 -17.94 33.29 -32.35
N ILE A 4 -19.14 32.93 -32.80
CA ILE A 4 -20.13 32.25 -31.94
C ILE A 4 -19.72 30.79 -31.70
N SER A 5 -19.14 30.13 -32.72
CA SER A 5 -18.62 28.76 -32.60
C SER A 5 -17.49 28.65 -31.58
N TYR A 6 -16.59 29.64 -31.53
CA TYR A 6 -15.51 29.66 -30.52
C TYR A 6 -16.05 29.84 -29.09
N ILE A 7 -17.11 30.64 -28.90
CA ILE A 7 -17.73 30.82 -27.59
C ILE A 7 -18.39 29.52 -27.12
N PHE A 8 -19.11 28.82 -28.01
CA PHE A 8 -19.66 27.50 -27.69
C PHE A 8 -18.57 26.47 -27.39
N PHE A 9 -17.46 26.50 -28.14
CA PHE A 9 -16.35 25.58 -27.90
C PHE A 9 -15.63 25.85 -26.57
N ILE A 10 -15.43 27.11 -26.19
CA ILE A 10 -14.84 27.50 -24.90
C ILE A 10 -15.80 27.19 -23.74
N ALA A 11 -17.10 27.44 -23.90
CA ALA A 11 -18.11 27.09 -22.90
C ALA A 11 -18.18 25.57 -22.70
N LEU A 12 -18.13 24.78 -23.78
CA LEU A 12 -18.09 23.33 -23.74
C LEU A 12 -16.80 22.81 -23.09
N LEU A 13 -15.64 23.43 -23.37
CA LEU A 13 -14.38 23.12 -22.69
C LEU A 13 -14.44 23.43 -21.20
N SER A 14 -15.05 24.56 -20.81
CA SER A 14 -15.14 24.98 -19.41
C SER A 14 -16.04 24.06 -18.56
N LEU A 15 -17.01 23.39 -19.18
CA LEU A 15 -17.85 22.36 -18.53
C LEU A 15 -17.08 21.05 -18.27
N LEU A 16 -16.01 20.79 -19.02
CA LEU A 16 -15.14 19.60 -18.84
C LEU A 16 -14.05 19.81 -17.77
N ILE A 17 -13.84 21.04 -17.27
CA ILE A 17 -12.84 21.38 -16.25
C ILE A 17 -13.45 21.32 -14.82
N GLY A 18 -14.66 20.74 -14.69
CA GLY A 18 -15.27 20.52 -13.38
C GLY A 18 -14.43 19.55 -12.54
N CYS A 19 -13.86 20.02 -11.43
CA CYS A 19 -13.35 19.16 -10.37
C CYS A 19 -14.48 18.23 -9.91
N SER A 20 -14.47 16.98 -10.38
CA SER A 20 -15.45 16.00 -9.94
C SER A 20 -15.04 15.54 -8.54
N THR A 21 -16.00 15.53 -7.62
CA THR A 21 -15.79 14.89 -6.31
C THR A 21 -16.32 13.47 -6.40
N ALA A 22 -15.50 12.48 -6.09
CA ALA A 22 -15.95 11.10 -5.95
C ALA A 22 -15.94 10.68 -4.48
N TYR A 23 -16.81 9.75 -4.13
CA TYR A 23 -16.69 9.04 -2.87
C TYR A 23 -15.54 8.04 -2.98
N VAL A 24 -14.54 8.20 -2.13
CA VAL A 24 -13.35 7.37 -2.09
C VAL A 24 -13.32 6.64 -0.76
N GLU A 25 -13.08 5.34 -0.83
CA GLU A 25 -12.67 4.53 0.31
C GLU A 25 -11.16 4.32 0.19
N LYS A 26 -10.39 4.35 1.27
CA LYS A 26 -8.96 4.02 1.21
C LYS A 26 -8.44 3.55 2.55
N TYR A 27 -7.52 2.60 2.52
CA TYR A 27 -6.76 2.22 3.70
C TYR A 27 -5.65 3.22 3.95
N VAL A 28 -5.63 3.79 5.15
CA VAL A 28 -4.55 4.66 5.62
C VAL A 28 -3.82 4.00 6.78
N PRO A 29 -2.49 4.13 6.89
CA PRO A 29 -1.75 3.60 8.03
C PRO A 29 -2.26 4.19 9.35
N LYS A 30 -2.53 3.33 10.35
CA LYS A 30 -2.80 3.76 11.72
C LYS A 30 -1.52 4.26 12.39
N LYS A 31 -1.69 4.92 13.55
CA LYS A 31 -0.55 5.17 14.44
C LYS A 31 0.01 3.83 14.88
N VAL A 32 1.29 3.62 14.60
CA VAL A 32 2.03 2.44 15.03
C VAL A 32 2.17 2.50 16.55
N GLY A 33 1.94 1.38 17.24
CA GLY A 33 2.25 1.26 18.67
C GLY A 33 3.76 1.36 18.92
N ASP A 34 4.14 1.65 20.16
CA ASP A 34 5.54 1.76 20.55
C ASP A 34 6.21 0.37 20.61
N ASP A 35 6.67 -0.14 19.46
CA ASP A 35 7.63 -1.23 19.40
C ASP A 35 9.05 -0.64 19.44
N PRO A 36 9.84 -0.87 20.51
CA PRO A 36 11.16 -0.25 20.68
C PRO A 36 12.17 -0.67 19.61
N ASP A 37 11.94 -1.80 18.92
CA ASP A 37 12.83 -2.32 17.88
C ASP A 37 12.46 -1.81 16.47
N VAL A 38 11.38 -1.02 16.36
CA VAL A 38 10.85 -0.54 15.08
C VAL A 38 10.86 0.97 15.01
N ILE A 39 11.67 1.51 14.09
CA ILE A 39 11.69 2.93 13.78
C ILE A 39 10.69 3.20 12.67
N VAL A 40 9.73 4.08 12.93
CA VAL A 40 8.69 4.45 11.97
C VAL A 40 9.01 5.80 11.34
N LYS A 41 9.16 5.83 10.01
CA LYS A 41 9.35 7.05 9.23
C LYS A 41 8.15 7.32 8.35
N LYS A 42 7.62 8.55 8.40
CA LYS A 42 6.60 9.00 7.44
C LYS A 42 7.26 9.67 6.24
N THR A 43 6.81 9.32 5.04
CA THR A 43 7.21 10.00 3.81
C THR A 43 6.42 11.30 3.64
N TYR A 44 6.85 12.14 2.70
CA TYR A 44 6.12 13.34 2.31
C TYR A 44 4.68 13.04 1.85
N TRP A 45 4.45 11.84 1.30
CA TRP A 45 3.15 11.39 0.81
C TRP A 45 2.28 10.72 1.89
N ASN A 46 2.63 10.88 3.18
CA ASN A 46 2.00 10.21 4.32
C ASN A 46 2.08 8.68 4.28
N GLU A 47 3.01 8.12 3.50
CA GLU A 47 3.29 6.70 3.54
C GLU A 47 4.17 6.38 4.76
N VAL A 48 4.10 5.15 5.25
CA VAL A 48 4.82 4.74 6.46
C VAL A 48 5.85 3.68 6.10
N ILE A 49 7.10 3.94 6.48
CA ILE A 49 8.22 3.01 6.37
C ILE A 49 8.56 2.51 7.77
N TYR A 50 8.67 1.20 7.91
CA TYR A 50 8.99 0.51 9.15
C TYR A 50 10.42 -0.02 9.05
N LYS A 51 11.32 0.51 9.85
CA LYS A 51 12.70 0.06 9.90
C LYS A 51 12.91 -0.83 11.11
N LYS A 52 13.33 -2.08 10.87
CA LYS A 52 13.68 -3.04 11.93
C LYS A 52 15.02 -3.68 11.58
N GLY A 53 16.03 -3.43 12.42
CA GLY A 53 17.41 -3.77 12.13
C GLY A 53 17.91 -3.12 10.83
N GLU A 54 18.42 -3.93 9.93
CA GLU A 54 18.97 -3.51 8.64
C GLU A 54 17.95 -3.46 7.49
N TYR A 55 16.68 -3.79 7.76
CA TYR A 55 15.63 -3.80 6.74
C TYR A 55 14.66 -2.64 6.93
N GLU A 56 14.19 -2.11 5.81
CA GLU A 56 13.10 -1.15 5.73
C GLU A 56 11.94 -1.80 4.97
N PHE A 57 10.79 -1.91 5.64
CA PHE A 57 9.56 -2.45 5.12
C PHE A 57 8.62 -1.31 4.78
N PHE A 58 8.16 -1.31 3.54
CA PHE A 58 7.23 -0.33 3.03
C PHE A 58 5.96 -1.03 2.53
N PRO A 59 4.91 -1.13 3.37
CA PRO A 59 3.65 -1.77 3.02
C PRO A 59 2.77 -0.82 2.19
N ARG A 60 2.59 -1.13 0.92
CA ARG A 60 1.69 -0.41 -0.01
C ARG A 60 0.35 -1.13 -0.12
N PHE A 61 -0.45 -1.02 0.94
CA PHE A 61 -1.78 -1.62 1.04
C PHE A 61 -2.89 -0.58 0.81
N TYR A 62 -2.55 0.69 0.54
CA TYR A 62 -3.53 1.74 0.24
C TYR A 62 -4.30 1.48 -1.06
N THR A 63 -3.74 0.68 -1.97
CA THR A 63 -4.40 0.20 -3.19
C THR A 63 -5.40 -0.92 -2.96
N LEU A 64 -5.51 -1.49 -1.73
CA LEU A 64 -6.57 -2.44 -1.37
C LEU A 64 -7.93 -1.76 -1.16
N SER A 65 -8.34 -0.88 -2.05
CA SER A 65 -9.61 -0.16 -1.92
C SER A 65 -10.51 -0.39 -3.13
N ARG A 66 -11.83 -0.37 -2.88
CA ARG A 66 -12.89 -0.33 -3.91
C ARG A 66 -12.72 0.81 -4.92
N SER A 67 -11.99 1.86 -4.56
CA SER A 67 -11.81 3.05 -5.41
C SER A 67 -10.72 2.89 -6.47
N TYR A 68 -9.90 1.83 -6.42
CA TYR A 68 -8.90 1.55 -7.45
C TYR A 68 -9.47 0.59 -8.49
N SER A 69 -9.15 0.81 -9.77
CA SER A 69 -9.59 -0.06 -10.87
C SER A 69 -9.03 -1.47 -10.79
N ASN A 70 -7.79 -1.61 -10.31
CA ASN A 70 -7.12 -2.88 -10.05
C ASN A 70 -6.58 -2.88 -8.61
N PRO A 71 -7.41 -3.22 -7.62
CA PRO A 71 -6.98 -3.29 -6.24
C PRO A 71 -5.93 -4.38 -6.04
N GLY A 72 -4.93 -4.08 -5.21
CA GLY A 72 -3.90 -5.04 -4.85
C GLY A 72 -3.01 -4.53 -3.74
N ALA A 73 -2.14 -5.38 -3.23
CA ALA A 73 -1.16 -5.04 -2.20
C ALA A 73 0.25 -5.40 -2.61
N LEU A 74 1.17 -4.48 -2.35
CA LEU A 74 2.59 -4.67 -2.56
C LEU A 74 3.34 -4.49 -1.24
N LEU A 75 4.26 -5.39 -0.94
CA LEU A 75 5.27 -5.19 0.09
C LEU A 75 6.60 -4.84 -0.58
N VAL A 76 7.12 -3.67 -0.29
CA VAL A 76 8.49 -3.32 -0.69
C VAL A 76 9.40 -3.54 0.50
N VAL A 77 10.44 -4.34 0.33
CA VAL A 77 11.48 -4.54 1.33
C VAL A 77 12.77 -3.95 0.78
N SER A 78 13.50 -3.20 1.61
CA SER A 78 14.74 -2.55 1.19
C SER A 78 15.81 -2.57 2.26
N SER A 79 17.06 -2.34 1.83
CA SER A 79 18.26 -2.34 2.66
C SER A 79 19.33 -1.46 2.00
N SER A 80 20.16 -0.81 2.82
CA SER A 80 21.31 -0.01 2.35
C SER A 80 22.38 -0.88 1.68
N VAL A 81 22.53 -2.12 2.11
CA VAL A 81 23.42 -3.13 1.53
C VAL A 81 22.65 -4.13 0.67
N ARG A 82 23.29 -4.66 -0.38
CA ARG A 82 22.72 -5.71 -1.20
C ARG A 82 22.76 -7.02 -0.42
N LYS A 83 21.59 -7.57 -0.13
CA LYS A 83 21.43 -8.81 0.63
C LYS A 83 20.08 -9.45 0.35
N SER A 84 19.88 -10.63 0.88
CA SER A 84 18.64 -11.39 0.77
C SER A 84 17.82 -11.33 2.06
N ILE A 85 16.51 -11.51 1.93
CA ILE A 85 15.59 -11.70 3.04
C ILE A 85 14.77 -12.96 2.80
N PHE A 86 14.64 -13.81 3.81
CA PHE A 86 13.72 -14.93 3.77
C PHE A 86 12.38 -14.48 4.34
N LEU A 87 11.41 -14.19 3.47
CA LEU A 87 10.03 -13.96 3.87
C LEU A 87 9.35 -15.31 4.00
N GLU A 88 8.64 -15.54 5.10
CA GLU A 88 7.88 -16.79 5.31
C GLU A 88 6.45 -16.62 4.83
N SER A 89 5.80 -15.54 5.24
CA SER A 89 4.41 -15.28 4.87
C SER A 89 4.02 -13.84 5.11
N VAL A 90 2.99 -13.40 4.39
CA VAL A 90 2.25 -12.19 4.71
C VAL A 90 0.79 -12.57 4.93
N VAL A 91 0.25 -12.14 6.07
CA VAL A 91 -1.13 -12.39 6.47
C VAL A 91 -1.91 -11.09 6.37
N LEU A 92 -3.07 -11.13 5.74
CA LEU A 92 -4.09 -10.09 5.80
C LEU A 92 -5.19 -10.56 6.76
N GLU A 93 -5.47 -9.76 7.78
CA GLU A 93 -6.45 -10.08 8.83
C GLU A 93 -7.38 -8.88 9.02
N SER A 94 -8.69 -9.12 9.10
CA SER A 94 -9.64 -8.07 9.49
C SER A 94 -9.46 -7.70 10.96
N ALA A 95 -9.71 -6.45 11.35
CA ALA A 95 -9.48 -6.01 12.74
C ALA A 95 -10.32 -6.78 13.78
N ASP A 96 -11.50 -7.26 13.39
CA ASP A 96 -12.38 -8.14 14.17
C ASP A 96 -11.96 -9.63 14.12
N LYS A 97 -10.93 -9.97 13.35
CA LYS A 97 -10.36 -11.32 13.16
C LYS A 97 -11.31 -12.35 12.55
N THR A 98 -12.39 -11.90 11.91
CA THR A 98 -13.36 -12.78 11.22
C THR A 98 -12.82 -13.30 9.89
N HIS A 99 -11.97 -12.52 9.22
CA HIS A 99 -11.37 -12.88 7.94
C HIS A 99 -9.85 -12.87 8.03
N ARG A 100 -9.23 -13.89 7.43
CA ARG A 100 -7.79 -14.07 7.42
C ARG A 100 -7.34 -14.83 6.17
N ASP A 101 -6.51 -14.21 5.36
CA ASP A 101 -5.85 -14.82 4.22
C ASP A 101 -4.33 -14.75 4.41
N THR A 102 -3.62 -15.74 3.89
CA THR A 102 -2.17 -15.86 4.04
C THR A 102 -1.55 -16.17 2.70
N VAL A 103 -0.53 -15.40 2.35
CA VAL A 103 0.33 -15.65 1.20
C VAL A 103 1.65 -16.16 1.73
N GLU A 104 1.99 -17.39 1.37
CA GLU A 104 3.24 -18.03 1.78
C GLU A 104 4.35 -17.74 0.78
N PHE A 105 5.53 -17.46 1.30
CA PHE A 105 6.75 -17.29 0.55
C PHE A 105 7.69 -18.44 0.94
N SER A 106 8.09 -19.25 -0.04
CA SER A 106 8.92 -20.44 0.20
C SER A 106 10.39 -20.24 -0.17
N GLN A 107 10.77 -19.04 -0.60
CA GLN A 107 12.09 -18.76 -1.13
C GLN A 107 12.70 -17.46 -0.60
N GLU A 108 14.02 -17.45 -0.60
CA GLU A 108 14.80 -16.26 -0.27
C GLU A 108 14.65 -15.21 -1.38
N THR A 109 14.29 -13.98 -1.00
CA THR A 109 14.14 -12.86 -1.92
C THR A 109 15.41 -12.01 -1.89
N MET A 110 16.10 -11.90 -3.02
CA MET A 110 17.23 -11.00 -3.16
C MET A 110 16.77 -9.54 -3.27
N LEU A 111 17.35 -8.65 -2.48
CA LEU A 111 17.16 -7.20 -2.61
C LEU A 111 18.20 -6.67 -3.60
N ASP A 112 17.97 -6.85 -4.89
CA ASP A 112 18.93 -6.55 -5.97
C ASP A 112 18.55 -5.37 -6.85
N ARG A 113 17.29 -4.89 -6.82
CA ARG A 113 16.91 -3.67 -7.53
C ARG A 113 17.49 -2.47 -6.80
N ARG A 114 17.99 -1.48 -7.54
CA ARG A 114 18.64 -0.30 -6.98
C ARG A 114 17.76 0.94 -7.12
N ASN A 115 17.54 1.65 -6.02
CA ASN A 115 17.02 3.01 -6.03
C ASN A 115 18.22 3.95 -5.88
N GLU A 116 18.66 4.55 -6.99
CA GLU A 116 19.84 5.45 -6.99
C GLU A 116 19.64 6.71 -6.15
N LYS A 117 18.41 7.24 -6.11
CA LYS A 117 18.11 8.48 -5.38
C LYS A 117 18.28 8.32 -3.88
N GLU A 118 17.80 7.20 -3.34
CA GLU A 118 17.84 6.91 -1.91
C GLU A 118 19.04 6.04 -1.51
N GLY A 119 19.80 5.53 -2.48
CA GLY A 119 20.95 4.66 -2.23
C GLY A 119 20.59 3.29 -1.63
N LEU A 120 19.38 2.80 -1.90
CA LEU A 120 18.83 1.56 -1.32
C LEU A 120 18.72 0.45 -2.35
N ASN A 121 18.93 -0.80 -1.90
CA ASN A 121 18.58 -2.00 -2.66
C ASN A 121 17.22 -2.50 -2.19
N TYR A 122 16.38 -3.00 -3.10
CA TYR A 122 15.02 -3.38 -2.76
C TYR A 122 14.49 -4.54 -3.59
N ALA A 123 13.42 -5.13 -3.09
CA ALA A 123 12.53 -6.02 -3.83
C ALA A 123 11.09 -5.55 -3.64
N SER A 124 10.29 -5.69 -4.69
CA SER A 124 8.86 -5.39 -4.68
C SER A 124 8.10 -6.69 -4.84
N LEU A 125 7.28 -7.03 -3.86
CA LEU A 125 6.61 -8.32 -3.78
C LEU A 125 5.10 -8.09 -3.85
N PRO A 126 4.43 -8.53 -4.93
CA PRO A 126 2.99 -8.60 -4.95
C PRO A 126 2.55 -9.59 -3.86
N VAL A 127 1.52 -9.22 -3.11
CA VAL A 127 1.07 -10.01 -1.96
C VAL A 127 -0.36 -10.46 -2.14
N PHE A 128 -1.28 -9.51 -2.33
CA PHE A 128 -2.70 -9.82 -2.49
C PHE A 128 -3.20 -9.16 -3.76
N GLU A 129 -3.62 -9.97 -4.72
CA GLU A 129 -4.22 -9.54 -6.00
C GLU A 129 -5.74 -9.80 -5.99
N ILE A 130 -6.50 -9.00 -6.74
CA ILE A 130 -7.98 -9.10 -6.75
C ILE A 130 -8.49 -10.45 -7.26
N ASP A 131 -7.77 -11.08 -8.18
CA ASP A 131 -8.18 -12.36 -8.77
C ASP A 131 -7.94 -13.55 -7.83
N GLU A 132 -7.07 -13.37 -6.83
CA GLU A 132 -6.64 -14.42 -5.92
C GLU A 132 -7.20 -14.25 -4.49
N THR A 133 -7.66 -13.04 -4.15
CA THR A 133 -8.14 -12.71 -2.80
C THR A 133 -9.53 -12.09 -2.86
N GLU A 134 -10.48 -12.66 -2.12
CA GLU A 134 -11.81 -12.06 -1.95
C GLU A 134 -11.73 -10.81 -1.06
N LEU A 135 -11.35 -9.66 -1.64
CA LEU A 135 -11.10 -8.42 -0.90
C LEU A 135 -12.36 -7.79 -0.31
N THR A 136 -13.54 -8.15 -0.84
CA THR A 136 -14.84 -7.60 -0.42
C THR A 136 -15.09 -7.77 1.08
N LYS A 137 -14.75 -8.94 1.62
CA LYS A 137 -14.95 -9.27 3.04
C LYS A 137 -14.17 -8.33 3.97
N TYR A 138 -12.98 -7.89 3.57
CA TYR A 138 -12.18 -6.93 4.36
C TYR A 138 -12.76 -5.52 4.30
N TRP A 139 -13.24 -5.08 3.14
CA TRP A 139 -13.88 -3.77 3.00
C TRP A 139 -15.14 -3.64 3.87
N GLU A 140 -15.85 -4.74 4.08
CA GLU A 140 -17.04 -4.81 4.93
C GLU A 140 -16.70 -4.84 6.42
N SER A 141 -15.65 -5.57 6.81
CA SER A 141 -15.13 -5.58 8.19
C SER A 141 -14.47 -4.26 8.62
N GLY A 142 -14.10 -3.39 7.67
CA GLY A 142 -13.51 -2.10 7.96
C GLY A 142 -11.99 -2.17 8.09
N ASP A 143 -11.46 -1.96 9.28
CA ASP A 143 -10.01 -1.88 9.49
C ASP A 143 -9.30 -3.23 9.27
N ILE A 144 -8.02 -3.17 8.90
CA ILE A 144 -7.21 -4.36 8.61
C ILE A 144 -5.88 -4.34 9.34
N ARG A 145 -5.31 -5.54 9.54
CA ARG A 145 -3.99 -5.79 10.07
C ARG A 145 -3.22 -6.64 9.05
N VAL A 146 -1.97 -6.27 8.82
CA VAL A 146 -1.07 -6.99 7.93
C VAL A 146 0.11 -7.49 8.75
N ILE A 147 0.34 -8.80 8.75
CA ILE A 147 1.39 -9.43 9.55
C ILE A 147 2.42 -10.02 8.61
N VAL A 148 3.63 -9.48 8.62
CA VAL A 148 4.76 -9.98 7.82
C VAL A 148 5.64 -10.84 8.69
N ASN A 149 5.79 -12.11 8.32
CA ASN A 149 6.67 -13.06 8.99
C ASN A 149 7.91 -13.29 8.12
N TYR A 150 9.09 -13.17 8.72
CA TYR A 150 10.35 -13.25 8.00
C TYR A 150 11.47 -13.80 8.88
N ARG A 151 12.64 -14.09 8.30
CA ARG A 151 13.83 -14.52 9.04
C ARG A 151 15.01 -13.61 8.83
N VAL A 152 15.76 -13.41 9.92
CA VAL A 152 17.06 -12.74 9.93
C VAL A 152 18.04 -13.61 10.70
N GLY A 153 19.12 -14.05 10.05
CA GLY A 153 20.11 -14.95 10.69
C GLY A 153 19.48 -16.25 11.23
N GLY A 154 18.47 -16.78 10.53
CA GLY A 154 17.75 -18.00 10.93
C GLY A 154 16.67 -17.80 12.01
N LYS A 155 16.65 -16.66 12.71
CA LYS A 155 15.62 -16.32 13.70
C LYS A 155 14.36 -15.81 13.01
N LYS A 156 13.20 -16.25 13.48
CA LYS A 156 11.90 -15.79 13.01
C LYS A 156 11.55 -14.46 13.67
N GLU A 157 11.13 -13.52 12.83
CA GLU A 157 10.70 -12.17 13.18
C GLU A 157 9.30 -11.93 12.62
N SER A 158 8.59 -10.98 13.23
CA SER A 158 7.29 -10.52 12.75
C SER A 158 7.20 -9.00 12.83
N LEU A 159 6.47 -8.42 11.88
CA LEU A 159 6.09 -7.02 11.85
C LEU A 159 4.59 -6.92 11.57
N ILE A 160 3.90 -6.09 12.35
CA ILE A 160 2.46 -5.87 12.20
C ILE A 160 2.23 -4.44 11.74
N PHE A 161 1.49 -4.29 10.65
CA PHE A 161 1.03 -3.01 10.14
C PHE A 161 -0.49 -2.94 10.33
N GLU A 162 -0.97 -1.83 10.87
CA GLU A 162 -2.41 -1.63 11.05
C GLU A 162 -2.88 -0.51 10.13
N PHE A 163 -4.01 -0.71 9.47
CA PHE A 163 -4.61 0.25 8.57
C PHE A 163 -6.06 0.51 8.94
N GLU A 164 -6.46 1.76 8.80
CA GLU A 164 -7.83 2.20 9.01
C GLU A 164 -8.51 2.42 7.67
N LEU A 165 -9.76 1.93 7.52
CA LEU A 165 -10.56 2.21 6.34
C LEU A 165 -11.17 3.61 6.48
N ARG A 166 -10.65 4.56 5.69
CA ARG A 166 -11.20 5.91 5.60
C ARG A 166 -12.18 5.99 4.44
N LYS A 167 -13.33 6.63 4.68
CA LYS A 167 -14.33 6.91 3.67
C LYS A 167 -14.60 8.41 3.62
N GLY A 168 -14.68 8.98 2.43
CA GLY A 168 -14.89 10.43 2.27
C GLY A 168 -15.08 10.85 0.82
N ARG A 169 -15.37 12.14 0.61
CA ARG A 169 -15.35 12.73 -0.73
C ARG A 169 -13.98 13.33 -1.00
N GLU A 170 -13.35 12.94 -2.10
CA GLU A 170 -12.09 13.52 -2.57
C GLU A 170 -12.27 14.12 -3.96
N ILE A 171 -11.51 15.18 -4.26
CA ILE A 171 -11.44 15.75 -5.60
C ILE A 171 -10.63 14.79 -6.46
N VAL A 172 -11.24 14.29 -7.53
CA VAL A 172 -10.58 13.42 -8.49
C VAL A 172 -10.42 14.17 -9.79
N TRP A 173 -9.25 14.03 -10.39
CA TRP A 173 -9.02 14.50 -11.75
C TRP A 173 -9.57 13.43 -12.69
N PRO A 174 -10.38 13.78 -13.70
CA PRO A 174 -10.74 12.83 -14.74
C PRO A 174 -9.45 12.35 -15.43
N THR A 175 -9.16 11.06 -15.32
CA THR A 175 -8.06 10.38 -16.02
C THR A 175 -8.45 9.97 -17.42
#